data_AF-A0A2E2WLR8-F1
#
_entry.id   AF-A0A2E2WLR8-F1
#
_cell.length_a   1.000
_cell.length_b   1.000
_cell.length_c   1.000
_cell.angle_alpha   90.00
_cell.angle_beta   90.00
_cell.angle_gamma   90.00
#
_symmetry.space_group_name_H-M   'P 1'
#
loop_
_entity.id
_entity.type
_entity.pdbx_description
1 polymer ?
#
loop_
_entity_poly.entity_id
_entity_poly.type
_entity_poly.pdbx_seq_one_letter_code
_entity_poly.pdbx_strand_id
1 'polypeptide(L)'
;MEKKDNYNYTHFRKKFANTEHFAGPKINHKAPDFEARTLDDKTVRLSDYFDKHVVLSCGSITCPAYISKINAMNKLQEQFTDCHFLLLYTRETHPGSHIPPHKLFVDKLKQAKHLRRLEKEKRTIIVDDINGTAHLRYGGLPNFCYVINKNGEVYYRDASEIPVRIEAVLKQLQKQPDHLTADEIDRLSNKFHTPFFTTFRVMHRAGMRSLFDLWRS
;
A
#
# COMPACT_ATOMS: atom_id res chain seq x y z
N MET A 1 -30.76 10.01 4.15
CA MET A 1 -30.12 9.04 3.21
C MET A 1 -28.72 9.53 2.93
N GLU A 2 -27.73 8.96 3.61
CA GLU A 2 -26.32 9.29 3.38
C GLU A 2 -25.94 8.77 1.99
N LYS A 3 -25.49 9.65 1.08
CA LYS A 3 -25.02 9.23 -0.25
C LYS A 3 -23.85 8.29 -0.02
N LYS A 4 -23.99 7.02 -0.40
CA LYS A 4 -22.88 6.06 -0.48
C LYS A 4 -21.76 6.73 -1.27
N ASP A 5 -20.64 7.01 -0.61
CA ASP A 5 -19.54 7.69 -1.27
C ASP A 5 -19.10 6.86 -2.48
N ASN A 6 -19.08 7.49 -3.65
CA ASN A 6 -18.58 6.84 -4.85
C ASN A 6 -17.10 6.49 -4.62
N TYR A 7 -16.77 5.20 -4.69
CA TYR A 7 -15.39 4.72 -4.56
C TYR A 7 -14.46 5.49 -5.49
N ASN A 8 -14.86 5.67 -6.75
CA ASN A 8 -14.06 6.34 -7.76
C ASN A 8 -14.50 7.82 -7.90
N TYR A 9 -14.23 8.58 -6.84
CA TYR A 9 -14.55 10.01 -6.75
C TYR A 9 -13.75 10.86 -7.74
N THR A 10 -14.27 12.05 -8.06
CA THR A 10 -13.56 13.05 -8.89
C THR A 10 -12.65 13.97 -8.10
N HIS A 11 -12.83 14.04 -6.78
CA HIS A 11 -12.04 14.89 -5.89
C HIS A 11 -11.74 14.18 -4.58
N PHE A 12 -10.46 14.25 -4.18
CA PHE A 12 -10.03 13.73 -2.89
C PHE A 12 -10.70 14.48 -1.73
N ARG A 13 -11.01 13.76 -0.66
CA ARG A 13 -11.48 14.30 0.63
C ARG A 13 -10.68 13.65 1.74
N LYS A 14 -10.30 14.42 2.76
CA LYS A 14 -9.49 13.94 3.91
C LYS A 14 -10.05 12.67 4.56
N LYS A 15 -11.38 12.52 4.60
CA LYS A 15 -12.04 11.33 5.14
C LYS A 15 -11.60 10.02 4.48
N PHE A 16 -11.18 10.04 3.21
CA PHE A 16 -10.69 8.85 2.49
C PHE A 16 -9.28 8.42 2.91
N ALA A 17 -8.61 9.23 3.74
CA ALA A 17 -7.31 8.91 4.35
C ALA A 17 -7.42 8.90 5.87
N ASN A 18 -8.62 8.73 6.44
CA ASN A 18 -8.74 8.61 7.89
C ASN A 18 -8.18 7.24 8.34
N THR A 19 -7.06 7.26 9.06
CA THR A 19 -6.38 6.08 9.58
C THR A 19 -6.85 5.66 10.98
N GLU A 20 -7.71 6.45 11.64
CA GLU A 20 -8.23 6.15 12.99
C GLU A 20 -9.02 4.85 13.05
N HIS A 21 -9.63 4.43 11.94
CA HIS A 21 -10.33 3.15 11.79
C HIS A 21 -9.79 2.37 10.60
N PHE A 22 -8.75 1.57 10.82
CA PHE A 22 -8.21 0.69 9.79
C PHE A 22 -9.04 -0.60 9.67
N ALA A 23 -10.08 -0.59 8.83
CA ALA A 23 -11.12 -1.62 8.78
C ALA A 23 -10.75 -2.98 8.13
N GLY A 24 -9.57 -3.12 7.51
CA GLY A 24 -9.16 -4.38 6.85
C GLY A 24 -8.92 -5.57 7.81
N PRO A 25 -8.41 -6.72 7.30
CA PRO A 25 -8.20 -7.93 8.11
C PRO A 25 -7.17 -7.73 9.22
N LYS A 26 -7.43 -8.27 10.41
CA LYS A 26 -6.55 -8.15 11.58
C LYS A 26 -5.39 -9.15 11.51
N ILE A 27 -4.33 -8.88 12.28
CA ILE A 27 -3.20 -9.81 12.46
C ILE A 27 -3.74 -11.16 13.00
N ASN A 28 -3.12 -12.25 12.58
CA ASN A 28 -3.48 -13.65 12.87
C ASN A 28 -4.84 -14.09 12.31
N HIS A 29 -5.51 -13.27 11.49
CA HIS A 29 -6.71 -13.67 10.76
C HIS A 29 -6.36 -14.00 9.31
N LYS A 30 -7.19 -14.82 8.66
CA LYS A 30 -7.07 -15.08 7.23
C LYS A 30 -7.20 -13.80 6.41
N ALA A 31 -6.29 -13.63 5.47
CA ALA A 31 -6.35 -12.60 4.45
C ALA A 31 -7.52 -12.91 3.49
N PRO A 32 -8.51 -12.02 3.32
CA PRO A 32 -9.61 -12.24 2.39
C PRO A 32 -9.09 -12.35 0.97
N ASP A 33 -9.37 -13.48 0.31
CA ASP A 33 -8.98 -13.64 -1.08
C ASP A 33 -9.75 -12.67 -1.99
N PHE A 34 -9.17 -12.34 -3.14
CA PHE A 34 -9.77 -11.49 -4.15
C PHE A 34 -9.21 -11.80 -5.52
N GLU A 35 -9.97 -11.46 -6.56
CA GLU A 35 -9.51 -11.50 -7.93
C GLU A 35 -8.98 -10.13 -8.37
N ALA A 36 -7.92 -10.15 -9.16
CA ALA A 36 -7.33 -8.99 -9.79
C ALA A 36 -6.80 -9.36 -11.18
N ARG A 37 -6.32 -8.35 -11.92
CA ARG A 37 -5.77 -8.53 -13.26
C ARG A 37 -4.30 -8.15 -13.30
N THR A 38 -3.44 -8.96 -13.91
CA THR A 38 -2.05 -8.56 -14.16
C THR A 38 -1.98 -7.46 -15.22
N LEU A 39 -0.79 -6.87 -15.43
CA LEU A 39 -0.60 -5.91 -16.52
C LEU A 39 -0.88 -6.53 -17.91
N ASP A 40 -0.72 -7.84 -18.07
CA ASP A 40 -1.04 -8.56 -19.31
C ASP A 40 -2.49 -9.00 -19.38
N ASP A 41 -3.34 -8.47 -18.48
CA ASP A 41 -4.76 -8.75 -18.42
C ASP A 41 -5.05 -10.25 -18.24
N LYS A 42 -4.29 -10.91 -17.35
CA LYS A 42 -4.60 -12.27 -16.86
C LYS A 42 -5.26 -12.17 -15.49
N THR A 43 -6.31 -12.96 -15.25
CA THR A 43 -6.92 -13.06 -13.92
C THR A 43 -5.99 -13.81 -13.00
N VAL A 44 -5.80 -13.26 -11.80
CA VAL A 44 -5.06 -13.87 -10.69
C VAL A 44 -5.84 -13.67 -9.41
N ARG A 45 -5.59 -14.53 -8.44
CA ARG A 45 -6.07 -14.41 -7.05
C ARG A 45 -4.93 -14.05 -6.13
N LEU A 46 -5.24 -13.47 -4.97
CA LEU A 46 -4.21 -13.27 -3.94
C LEU A 46 -3.64 -14.63 -3.49
N SER A 47 -4.51 -15.63 -3.34
CA SER A 47 -4.12 -16.97 -2.94
C SER A 47 -3.16 -17.68 -3.89
N ASP A 48 -3.08 -17.27 -5.16
CA ASP A 48 -2.13 -17.80 -6.14
C ASP A 48 -0.66 -17.51 -5.75
N TYR A 49 -0.43 -16.56 -4.84
CA TYR A 49 0.89 -16.12 -4.39
C TYR A 49 1.28 -16.69 -3.01
N PHE A 50 0.52 -17.61 -2.43
CA PHE A 50 0.81 -18.15 -1.08
C PHE A 50 1.89 -19.24 -1.06
N ASP A 51 2.52 -19.55 -2.20
CA ASP A 51 3.76 -20.35 -2.23
C ASP A 51 4.92 -19.66 -1.47
N LYS A 52 4.83 -18.34 -1.31
CA LYS A 52 5.75 -17.49 -0.53
C LYS A 52 4.98 -16.56 0.41
N HIS A 53 5.70 -15.88 1.30
CA HIS A 53 5.10 -14.75 2.02
C HIS A 53 4.78 -13.64 1.02
N VAL A 54 3.68 -12.90 1.25
CA VAL A 54 3.22 -11.84 0.35
C VAL A 54 3.30 -10.50 1.06
N VAL A 55 4.03 -9.55 0.48
CA VAL A 55 3.94 -8.12 0.83
C VAL A 55 2.91 -7.49 -0.10
N LEU A 56 1.73 -7.19 0.42
CA LEU A 56 0.63 -6.58 -0.33
C LEU A 56 0.53 -5.09 0.03
N SER A 57 0.89 -4.25 -0.93
CA SER A 57 0.71 -2.80 -0.83
C SER A 57 -0.38 -2.34 -1.79
N CYS A 58 -0.99 -1.19 -1.53
CA CYS A 58 -1.84 -0.52 -2.51
C CYS A 58 -1.27 0.84 -2.94
N GLY A 59 -1.70 1.30 -4.11
CA GLY A 59 -1.30 2.61 -4.62
C GLY A 59 -1.98 2.98 -5.92
N SER A 60 -1.66 4.19 -6.38
CA SER A 60 -2.06 4.74 -7.68
C SER A 60 -1.03 5.79 -8.11
N ILE A 61 -0.98 6.09 -9.42
CA ILE A 61 0.01 7.02 -9.97
C ILE A 61 -0.15 8.44 -9.41
N THR A 62 -1.37 8.81 -9.01
CA THR A 62 -1.65 10.13 -8.41
C THR A 62 -1.45 10.18 -6.90
N CYS A 63 -0.90 9.15 -6.23
CA CYS A 63 -0.71 9.13 -4.78
C CYS A 63 0.74 9.48 -4.37
N PRO A 64 1.03 10.69 -3.87
CA PRO A 64 2.41 11.10 -3.54
C PRO A 64 3.05 10.24 -2.45
N ALA A 65 2.26 9.83 -1.46
CA ALA A 65 2.72 9.00 -0.36
C ALA A 65 3.26 7.66 -0.88
N TYR A 66 2.50 7.00 -1.76
CA TYR A 66 2.91 5.77 -2.43
C TYR A 66 4.11 5.97 -3.35
N ILE A 67 4.07 6.95 -4.26
CA ILE A 67 5.16 7.23 -5.23
C ILE A 67 6.49 7.43 -4.50
N SER A 68 6.48 8.12 -3.35
CA SER A 68 7.68 8.38 -2.56
C SER A 68 8.38 7.11 -2.02
N LYS A 69 7.68 5.97 -1.96
CA LYS A 69 8.18 4.71 -1.38
C LYS A 69 8.65 3.69 -2.40
N ILE A 70 8.29 3.85 -3.68
CA ILE A 70 8.60 2.88 -4.76
C ILE A 70 10.07 2.47 -4.76
N ASN A 71 11.00 3.42 -4.72
CA ASN A 71 12.43 3.10 -4.74
C ASN A 71 12.90 2.28 -3.54
N ALA A 72 12.33 2.50 -2.35
CA ALA A 72 12.68 1.72 -1.16
C ALA A 72 12.08 0.32 -1.25
N MET A 73 10.83 0.19 -1.69
CA MET A 73 10.15 -1.09 -1.87
C MET A 73 10.80 -1.94 -2.97
N ASN A 74 11.25 -1.33 -4.06
CA ASN A 74 12.03 -1.99 -5.10
C ASN A 74 13.31 -2.64 -4.54
N LYS A 75 14.02 -1.95 -3.64
CA LYS A 75 15.21 -2.51 -2.98
C LYS A 75 14.87 -3.67 -2.05
N LEU A 76 13.76 -3.57 -1.31
CA LEU A 76 13.29 -4.66 -0.46
C LEU A 76 12.93 -5.89 -1.29
N GLN A 77 12.25 -5.73 -2.43
CA GLN A 77 11.98 -6.86 -3.33
C GLN A 77 13.26 -7.55 -3.81
N GLU A 78 14.31 -6.79 -4.13
CA GLU A 78 15.60 -7.35 -4.54
C GLU A 78 16.29 -8.11 -3.39
N GLN A 79 16.09 -7.67 -2.15
CA GLN A 79 16.68 -8.26 -0.96
C GLN A 79 15.93 -9.51 -0.47
N PHE A 80 14.59 -9.53 -0.55
CA PHE A 80 13.72 -10.59 -0.03
C PHE A 80 13.07 -11.39 -1.17
N THR A 81 13.88 -12.18 -1.88
CA THR A 81 13.46 -12.96 -3.06
C THR A 81 12.60 -14.19 -2.71
N ASP A 82 12.54 -14.54 -1.43
CA ASP A 82 11.67 -15.54 -0.81
C ASP A 82 10.26 -15.02 -0.51
N CYS A 83 9.97 -13.76 -0.88
CA CYS A 83 8.66 -13.13 -0.75
C CYS A 83 8.15 -12.64 -2.12
N HIS A 84 6.82 -12.67 -2.32
CA HIS A 84 6.19 -11.92 -3.40
C HIS A 84 5.90 -10.50 -2.95
N PHE A 85 6.31 -9.52 -3.75
CA PHE A 85 5.92 -8.13 -3.54
C PHE A 85 4.85 -7.76 -4.56
N LEU A 86 3.64 -7.55 -4.08
CA LEU A 86 2.48 -7.20 -4.88
C LEU A 86 2.09 -5.74 -4.65
N LEU A 87 1.86 -5.04 -5.75
CA LEU A 87 1.19 -3.75 -5.75
C LEU A 87 -0.24 -3.94 -6.28
N LEU A 88 -1.23 -3.71 -5.42
CA LEU A 88 -2.62 -3.54 -5.84
C LEU A 88 -2.82 -2.12 -6.39
N TYR A 89 -2.95 -1.99 -7.70
CA TYR A 89 -3.31 -0.72 -8.36
C TYR A 89 -4.81 -0.45 -8.17
N THR A 90 -5.12 0.64 -7.48
CA THR A 90 -6.48 1.00 -7.05
C THR A 90 -7.01 2.19 -7.84
N ARG A 91 -8.07 2.86 -7.35
CA ARG A 91 -8.50 4.15 -7.87
C ARG A 91 -7.38 5.18 -7.78
N GLU A 92 -7.46 6.22 -8.61
CA GLU A 92 -6.63 7.41 -8.40
C GLU A 92 -6.97 8.06 -7.05
N THR A 93 -5.95 8.24 -6.20
CA THR A 93 -6.13 8.88 -4.90
C THR A 93 -6.35 10.38 -5.06
N HIS A 94 -5.67 11.01 -6.02
CA HIS A 94 -5.80 12.43 -6.34
C HIS A 94 -6.05 12.61 -7.84
N PRO A 95 -7.23 12.23 -8.35
CA PRO A 95 -7.55 12.39 -9.76
C PRO A 95 -7.51 13.87 -10.16
N GLY A 96 -7.05 14.13 -11.38
CA GLY A 96 -6.89 15.47 -11.95
C GLY A 96 -7.18 15.50 -13.45
N SER A 97 -6.99 16.66 -14.08
CA SER A 97 -7.30 16.85 -15.50
C SER A 97 -6.51 15.92 -16.44
N HIS A 98 -5.24 15.65 -16.12
CA HIS A 98 -4.36 14.79 -16.91
C HIS A 98 -4.57 13.30 -16.63
N ILE A 99 -4.95 12.95 -15.39
CA ILE A 99 -5.21 11.58 -14.96
C ILE A 99 -6.56 11.60 -14.21
N PRO A 100 -7.68 11.49 -14.94
CA PRO A 100 -9.01 11.51 -14.35
C PRO A 100 -9.32 10.18 -13.64
N PRO A 101 -10.40 10.11 -12.86
CA PRO A 101 -10.88 8.85 -12.32
C PRO A 101 -11.19 7.88 -13.46
N HIS A 102 -10.86 6.60 -13.30
CA HIS A 102 -11.04 5.59 -14.35
C HIS A 102 -12.53 5.38 -14.62
N LYS A 103 -12.98 5.44 -15.88
CA LYS A 103 -14.39 5.12 -16.19
C LYS A 103 -14.55 3.64 -16.51
N LEU A 104 -13.55 3.09 -17.16
CA LEU A 104 -13.50 1.69 -17.57
C LEU A 104 -12.25 1.01 -17.01
N PHE A 105 -12.32 -0.30 -16.87
CA PHE A 105 -11.18 -1.11 -16.44
C PHE A 105 -9.96 -0.94 -17.38
N VAL A 106 -10.18 -0.82 -18.69
CA VAL A 106 -9.11 -0.60 -19.68
C VAL A 106 -8.32 0.69 -19.41
N ASP A 107 -8.97 1.75 -18.94
CA ASP A 107 -8.31 3.01 -18.57
C ASP A 107 -7.42 2.80 -17.35
N LYS A 108 -7.93 2.08 -16.35
CA LYS A 108 -7.20 1.74 -15.13
C LYS A 108 -5.96 0.90 -15.43
N LEU A 109 -6.12 -0.13 -16.27
CA LEU A 109 -5.02 -0.98 -16.73
C LEU A 109 -3.96 -0.16 -17.50
N LYS A 110 -4.39 0.77 -18.35
CA LYS A 110 -3.49 1.69 -19.06
C LYS A 110 -2.67 2.55 -18.08
N GLN A 111 -3.29 3.07 -17.02
CA GLN A 111 -2.61 3.85 -15.99
C GLN A 111 -1.66 3.00 -15.14
N ALA A 112 -2.03 1.76 -14.80
CA ALA A 112 -1.13 0.82 -14.11
C ALA A 112 0.13 0.52 -14.96
N LYS A 113 -0.03 0.32 -16.27
CA LYS A 113 1.10 0.18 -17.21
C LYS A 113 1.93 1.46 -17.30
N HIS A 114 1.27 2.62 -17.23
CA HIS A 114 1.97 3.91 -17.26
C HIS A 114 2.82 4.12 -16.01
N LEU A 115 2.28 3.81 -14.82
CA LEU A 115 3.00 3.83 -13.54
C LEU A 115 4.28 2.98 -13.62
N ARG A 116 4.17 1.73 -14.11
CA ARG A 116 5.32 0.83 -14.30
C ARG A 116 6.46 1.49 -15.10
N ARG A 117 6.11 2.15 -16.20
CA ARG A 117 7.11 2.79 -17.09
C ARG A 117 7.69 4.06 -16.47
N LEU A 118 6.85 4.89 -15.86
CA LEU A 118 7.25 6.20 -15.35
C LEU A 118 8.12 6.08 -14.09
N GLU A 119 7.65 5.29 -13.13
CA GLU A 119 8.26 5.19 -11.79
C GLU A 119 9.20 4.00 -11.63
N LYS A 120 9.33 3.17 -12.67
CA LYS A 120 10.15 1.94 -12.66
C LYS A 120 9.78 1.02 -11.49
N GLU A 121 8.49 0.92 -11.19
CA GLU A 121 7.95 0.01 -10.16
C GLU A 121 8.35 -1.43 -10.51
N LYS A 122 9.06 -2.13 -9.62
CA LYS A 122 9.55 -3.49 -9.89
C LYS A 122 8.61 -4.57 -9.35
N ARG A 123 7.74 -4.22 -8.41
CA ARG A 123 6.75 -5.13 -7.79
C ARG A 123 5.74 -5.60 -8.80
N THR A 124 5.26 -6.82 -8.60
CA THR A 124 4.20 -7.39 -9.42
C THR A 124 2.95 -6.52 -9.27
N ILE A 125 2.56 -5.84 -10.35
CA ILE A 125 1.39 -4.98 -10.34
C ILE A 125 0.18 -5.83 -10.69
N ILE A 126 -0.78 -5.87 -9.77
CA ILE A 126 -2.11 -6.44 -9.97
C ILE A 126 -3.13 -5.30 -9.88
N VAL A 127 -4.10 -5.28 -10.78
CA VAL A 127 -5.05 -4.20 -10.96
C VAL A 127 -6.40 -4.64 -10.42
N ASP A 128 -6.89 -3.90 -9.42
CA ASP A 128 -8.21 -4.14 -8.83
C ASP A 128 -9.31 -3.80 -9.85
N ASP A 129 -10.54 -4.23 -9.60
CA ASP A 129 -11.68 -3.87 -10.44
C ASP A 129 -12.04 -2.37 -10.32
N ILE A 130 -13.02 -1.94 -11.12
CA ILE A 130 -13.44 -0.53 -11.15
C ILE A 130 -14.15 -0.10 -9.85
N ASN A 131 -14.75 -1.05 -9.13
CA ASN A 131 -15.53 -0.82 -7.92
C ASN A 131 -14.65 -0.83 -6.66
N GLY A 132 -13.39 -1.26 -6.77
CA GLY A 132 -12.49 -1.35 -5.64
C GLY A 132 -12.69 -2.57 -4.76
N THR A 133 -13.21 -3.68 -5.30
CA THR A 133 -13.59 -4.83 -4.48
C THR A 133 -12.44 -5.34 -3.62
N ALA A 134 -11.24 -5.49 -4.19
CA ALA A 134 -10.07 -5.90 -3.41
C ALA A 134 -9.63 -4.79 -2.46
N HIS A 135 -9.52 -3.55 -2.94
CA HIS A 135 -9.06 -2.42 -2.13
C HIS A 135 -9.92 -2.21 -0.87
N LEU A 136 -11.24 -2.29 -1.00
CA LEU A 136 -12.19 -2.12 0.11
C LEU A 136 -12.13 -3.28 1.11
N ARG A 137 -11.90 -4.52 0.67
CA ARG A 137 -11.68 -5.68 1.57
C ARG A 137 -10.49 -5.49 2.51
N TYR A 138 -9.50 -4.69 2.08
CA TYR A 138 -8.30 -4.38 2.84
C TYR A 138 -8.35 -2.98 3.48
N GLY A 139 -9.54 -2.38 3.60
CA GLY A 139 -9.77 -1.13 4.34
C GLY A 139 -9.82 0.14 3.49
N GLY A 140 -9.51 0.07 2.18
CA GLY A 140 -9.75 1.17 1.24
C GLY A 140 -8.84 2.41 1.42
N LEU A 141 -7.80 2.30 2.25
CA LEU A 141 -6.84 3.37 2.53
C LEU A 141 -5.85 3.54 1.37
N PRO A 142 -5.39 4.78 1.08
CA PRO A 142 -4.67 5.08 -0.17
C PRO A 142 -3.32 4.37 -0.38
N ASN A 143 -2.66 3.93 0.68
CA ASN A 143 -1.30 3.38 0.64
C ASN A 143 -1.03 2.40 1.79
N PHE A 144 -2.01 1.57 2.18
CA PHE A 144 -1.79 0.56 3.21
C PHE A 144 -0.69 -0.44 2.81
N CYS A 145 -0.21 -1.20 3.80
CA CYS A 145 0.62 -2.36 3.57
C CYS A 145 0.19 -3.53 4.45
N TYR A 146 0.31 -4.74 3.92
CA TYR A 146 0.14 -6.01 4.62
C TYR A 146 1.35 -6.91 4.36
N VAL A 147 1.72 -7.71 5.34
CA VAL A 147 2.54 -8.91 5.13
C VAL A 147 1.69 -10.11 5.49
N ILE A 148 1.58 -11.06 4.57
CA ILE A 148 0.73 -12.24 4.65
C ILE A 148 1.63 -13.46 4.58
N ASN A 149 1.42 -14.44 5.46
CA ASN A 149 2.21 -15.66 5.49
C ASN A 149 1.76 -16.67 4.42
N LYS A 150 2.53 -17.75 4.26
CA LYS A 150 2.24 -18.84 3.30
C LYS A 150 0.93 -19.58 3.60
N ASN A 151 0.40 -19.46 4.82
CA ASN A 151 -0.91 -20.01 5.20
C ASN A 151 -2.07 -19.04 4.89
N GLY A 152 -1.80 -17.91 4.24
CA GLY A 152 -2.78 -16.89 3.93
C GLY A 152 -3.26 -16.11 5.16
N GLU A 153 -2.45 -15.97 6.20
CA GLU A 153 -2.78 -15.20 7.41
C GLU A 153 -2.03 -13.88 7.43
N VAL A 154 -2.71 -12.83 7.90
CA VAL A 154 -2.09 -11.52 8.08
C VAL A 154 -1.07 -11.59 9.22
N TYR A 155 0.19 -11.43 8.88
CA TYR A 155 1.31 -11.39 9.82
C TYR A 155 1.60 -9.96 10.31
N TYR A 156 1.40 -8.98 9.42
CA TYR A 156 1.55 -7.56 9.72
C TYR A 156 0.60 -6.73 8.87
N ARG A 157 0.19 -5.58 9.39
CA ARG A 157 -0.59 -4.58 8.67
C ARG A 157 -0.26 -3.17 9.15
N ASP A 158 -0.32 -2.21 8.24
CA ASP A 158 -0.17 -0.79 8.55
C ASP A 158 -1.06 0.04 7.61
N ALA A 159 -1.60 1.14 8.14
CA ALA A 159 -2.41 2.09 7.40
C ALA A 159 -1.58 2.90 6.39
N SER A 160 -0.25 2.82 6.47
CA SER A 160 0.68 3.42 5.53
C SER A 160 1.88 2.52 5.23
N GLU A 161 2.36 2.54 4.00
CA GLU A 161 3.56 1.82 3.58
C GLU A 161 4.81 2.46 4.19
N ILE A 162 5.40 1.77 5.16
CA ILE A 162 6.62 2.19 5.87
C ILE A 162 7.72 1.14 5.63
N PRO A 163 8.61 1.36 4.63
CA PRO A 163 9.62 0.37 4.21
C PRO A 163 10.50 -0.18 5.33
N VAL A 164 10.93 0.66 6.27
CA VAL A 164 11.78 0.22 7.40
C VAL A 164 11.07 -0.75 8.35
N ARG A 165 9.75 -0.60 8.53
CA ARG A 165 8.94 -1.53 9.32
C ARG A 165 8.74 -2.84 8.58
N ILE A 166 8.45 -2.76 7.28
CA ILE A 166 8.31 -3.93 6.41
C ILE A 166 9.61 -4.74 6.41
N GLU A 167 10.76 -4.10 6.25
CA GLU A 167 12.06 -4.78 6.32
C GLU A 167 12.27 -5.49 7.66
N ALA A 168 11.93 -4.84 8.77
CA ALA A 168 12.05 -5.43 10.11
C ALA A 168 11.16 -6.67 10.27
N VAL A 169 9.91 -6.60 9.80
CA VAL A 169 8.96 -7.72 9.80
C VAL A 169 9.46 -8.88 8.93
N LEU A 170 9.96 -8.60 7.73
CA LEU A 170 10.49 -9.63 6.84
C LEU A 170 11.75 -10.30 7.42
N LYS A 171 12.66 -9.54 8.03
CA LYS A 171 13.82 -10.10 8.76
C LYS A 171 13.39 -10.98 9.92
N GLN A 172 12.29 -10.64 10.60
CA GLN A 172 11.75 -11.47 11.67
C GLN A 172 11.16 -12.76 11.10
N LEU A 173 10.37 -12.70 10.03
CA LEU A 173 9.79 -13.89 9.37
C LEU A 173 10.86 -14.90 8.96
N GLN A 174 12.02 -14.42 8.49
CA GLN A 174 13.16 -15.29 8.13
C GLN A 174 13.81 -15.97 9.35
N LYS A 175 13.73 -15.35 10.54
CA LYS A 175 14.33 -15.88 11.78
C LYS A 175 13.37 -16.77 12.56
N GLN A 176 12.12 -16.37 12.66
CA GLN A 176 11.06 -17.01 13.44
C GLN A 176 9.75 -16.88 12.65
N PRO A 177 9.35 -17.94 11.93
CA PRO A 177 8.13 -17.93 11.11
C PRO A 177 6.85 -18.03 11.95
N ASP A 178 6.95 -18.49 13.19
CA ASP A 178 5.81 -18.74 14.08
C ASP A 178 5.56 -17.57 15.03
N HIS A 179 4.58 -16.73 14.64
CA HIS A 179 3.96 -15.64 15.40
C HIS A 179 4.85 -14.44 15.78
N LEU A 180 4.40 -13.26 15.38
CA LEU A 180 4.77 -11.98 15.99
C LEU A 180 3.65 -11.54 16.94
N THR A 181 3.99 -11.22 18.19
CA THR A 181 3.07 -10.50 19.08
C THR A 181 2.94 -9.04 18.64
N ALA A 182 1.81 -8.40 18.95
CA ALA A 182 1.59 -6.98 18.65
C ALA A 182 2.68 -6.09 19.29
N ASP A 183 3.17 -6.46 20.46
CA ASP A 183 4.26 -5.77 21.17
C ASP A 183 5.60 -5.88 20.44
N GLU A 184 5.88 -7.03 19.82
CA GLU A 184 7.11 -7.19 19.02
C GLU A 184 7.06 -6.37 17.74
N ILE A 185 5.88 -6.25 17.10
CA ILE A 185 5.68 -5.38 15.94
C ILE A 185 5.91 -3.91 16.32
N ASP A 186 5.38 -3.46 17.47
CA ASP A 186 5.57 -2.09 17.95
C ASP A 186 7.03 -1.81 18.33
N ARG A 187 7.70 -2.75 19.01
CA ARG A 187 9.14 -2.66 19.32
C ARG A 187 10.02 -2.62 18.07
N LEU A 188 9.72 -3.46 17.06
CA LEU A 188 10.44 -3.45 15.78
C LEU A 188 10.23 -2.12 15.05
N SER A 189 9.05 -1.53 15.18
CA SER A 189 8.67 -0.25 14.58
C SER A 189 9.35 0.96 15.24
N ASN A 190 9.54 0.93 16.56
CA ASN A 190 10.12 2.02 17.35
C ASN A 190 11.65 2.12 17.26
N LYS A 191 12.32 1.10 16.69
CA LYS A 191 13.79 1.10 16.54
C LYS A 191 14.31 1.91 15.35
N PHE A 192 13.43 2.37 14.44
CA PHE A 192 13.81 3.11 13.24
C PHE A 192 13.41 4.58 13.34
N HIS A 193 14.33 5.43 13.79
CA HIS A 193 14.19 6.88 13.66
C HIS A 193 14.39 7.30 12.19
N THR A 194 13.52 8.17 11.69
CA THR A 194 13.71 8.76 10.35
C THR A 194 14.96 9.65 10.39
N PRO A 195 15.96 9.45 9.50
CA PRO A 195 17.18 10.26 9.54
C PRO A 195 16.89 11.74 9.35
N PHE A 196 17.45 12.59 10.22
CA PHE A 196 17.21 14.04 10.30
C PHE A 196 17.29 14.75 8.93
N PHE A 197 18.20 14.33 8.04
CA PHE A 197 18.36 14.91 6.71
C PHE A 197 17.16 14.68 5.76
N THR A 198 16.42 13.58 5.92
CA THR A 198 15.21 13.30 5.13
C THR A 198 14.08 14.22 5.56
N THR A 199 13.95 14.44 6.87
CA THR A 199 13.00 15.39 7.47
C THR A 199 13.30 16.83 7.04
N PHE A 200 14.56 17.25 7.08
CA PHE A 200 14.96 18.59 6.61
C PHE A 200 14.68 18.81 5.11
N ARG A 201 14.93 17.80 4.27
CA ARG A 201 14.65 17.86 2.82
C ARG A 201 13.15 17.96 2.49
N VAL A 202 12.31 17.33 3.31
CA VAL A 202 10.84 17.41 3.19
C VAL A 202 10.31 18.74 3.72
N MET A 203 10.84 19.21 4.85
CA MET A 203 10.46 20.50 5.48
C MET A 203 10.85 21.71 4.63
N HIS A 204 12.03 21.69 3.99
CA HIS A 204 12.45 22.75 3.08
C HIS A 204 11.60 22.81 1.79
N ARG A 205 10.92 21.71 1.41
CA ARG A 205 10.00 21.66 0.26
C ARG A 205 8.55 22.01 0.61
N ALA A 206 8.13 21.82 1.85
CA ALA A 206 6.75 22.04 2.30
C ALA A 206 6.45 23.50 2.70
N GLY A 207 7.49 24.31 2.90
CA GLY A 207 7.35 25.71 3.29
C GLY A 207 6.92 25.91 4.75
N MET A 208 7.25 27.08 5.29
CA MET A 208 7.10 27.48 6.71
C MET A 208 5.69 27.29 7.31
N ARG A 209 4.65 27.14 6.49
CA ARG A 209 3.27 26.90 6.95
C ARG A 209 3.06 25.51 7.54
N SER A 210 3.82 24.50 7.12
CA SER A 210 3.71 23.13 7.68
C SER A 210 4.26 22.99 9.11
N LEU A 211 5.03 23.97 9.59
CA LEU A 211 5.57 24.02 10.94
C LEU A 211 4.58 24.59 11.97
N PHE A 212 3.67 25.48 11.55
CA PHE A 212 2.70 26.10 12.46
C PHE A 212 1.55 25.16 12.83
N ASP A 213 1.16 24.24 11.93
CA ASP A 213 0.07 23.30 12.18
C ASP A 213 0.45 22.18 13.15
N LEU A 214 1.74 21.93 13.39
CA LEU A 214 2.23 20.88 14.29
C LEU A 214 2.33 21.32 15.77
N TRP A 215 2.23 22.62 16.06
CA TRP A 215 2.43 23.18 17.41
C TRP A 215 1.12 23.53 18.13
N ARG A 216 -0.04 23.25 17.53
CA ARG A 216 -1.37 23.47 18.14
C ARG A 216 -2.25 22.21 18.23
N SER A 217 -1.64 21.03 18.13
CA SER A 217 -2.26 19.73 18.41
C SER A 217 -1.51 19.04 19.53
#